data_AF-A0AAD9SM56-F1
#
_entry.id   AF-A0AAD9SM56-F1
#
_cell.length_a   1.000
_cell.length_b   1.000
_cell.length_c   1.000
_cell.angle_alpha   90.00
_cell.angle_beta   90.00
_cell.angle_gamma   90.00
#
_symmetry.space_group_name_H-M   'P 1'
#
loop_
_entity.id
_entity.type
_entity.pdbx_description
1 polymer ?
#
loop_
_entity_poly.entity_id
_entity_poly.type
_entity_poly.pdbx_seq_one_letter_code
_entity_poly.pdbx_strand_id
1 'polypeptide(L)'
;MDNHGSDQVNGPIRLWQDGDIVFLKYSQHFLDKDYKELIASGYVHRQATGHPVIILQAGSGRAIVTPVTAYSSGPEINFLPPWRMAAHQEKHLHDFHAFIGTELPPNSPHEHLKLSDPGSKMNKPRASWVYAKNFWTVPYRALLPWNKVPGRLQVSGESLARLRADIKLKYSVELQNAFARLTTYHMKTGPLQAPRVSQAPYADKHPRAQIPRATAHRTQQGTLPKACSAAHRSSAIRSQQVYRGGKATQYPTYEPFGCRHASTKSVSFPPAMRPWRQSVTA
;
A
#
# COMPACT_ATOMS: atom_id res chain seq x y z
N MET A 1 -31.90 -18.69 -1.04
CA MET A 1 -31.51 -17.96 0.19
C MET A 1 -30.18 -18.57 0.56
N ASP A 2 -29.13 -18.01 -0.01
CA ASP A 2 -27.87 -18.74 -0.13
C ASP A 2 -26.94 -18.17 0.92
N ASN A 3 -26.85 -18.92 2.01
CA ASN A 3 -26.07 -18.62 3.18
C ASN A 3 -24.58 -18.82 2.79
N HIS A 4 -23.90 -17.74 2.40
CA HIS A 4 -22.46 -17.74 2.25
C HIS A 4 -21.83 -17.85 3.64
N GLY A 5 -21.63 -19.10 4.07
CA GLY A 5 -20.79 -19.47 5.20
C GLY A 5 -19.39 -18.93 4.96
N SER A 6 -19.08 -17.83 5.64
CA SER A 6 -17.73 -17.35 5.87
C SER A 6 -17.02 -18.36 6.76
N ASP A 7 -16.50 -19.43 6.17
CA ASP A 7 -15.56 -20.32 6.82
C ASP A 7 -14.30 -19.52 7.15
N GLN A 8 -14.24 -19.06 8.40
CA GLN A 8 -13.01 -18.65 9.02
C GLN A 8 -12.11 -19.89 9.11
N VAL A 9 -11.17 -19.98 8.18
CA VAL A 9 -10.05 -20.91 8.28
C VAL A 9 -9.24 -20.52 9.52
N ASN A 10 -9.56 -21.14 10.66
CA ASN A 10 -8.77 -21.16 11.88
C ASN A 10 -7.50 -22.01 11.66
N GLY A 11 -6.65 -21.58 10.73
CA GLY A 11 -5.26 -22.00 10.70
C GLY A 11 -4.49 -21.31 11.83
N PRO A 12 -3.34 -21.86 12.27
CA PRO A 12 -2.47 -21.17 13.21
C PRO A 12 -2.18 -19.76 12.68
N ILE A 13 -2.32 -18.74 13.54
CA ILE A 13 -2.04 -17.34 13.20
C ILE A 13 -0.60 -17.28 12.68
N ARG A 14 -0.44 -17.27 11.35
CA ARG A 14 0.88 -17.23 10.74
C ARG A 14 1.47 -15.85 10.96
N LEU A 15 2.55 -15.79 11.73
CA LEU A 15 3.27 -14.55 11.96
C LEU A 15 3.99 -14.16 10.67
N TRP A 16 3.81 -12.92 10.26
CA TRP A 16 4.56 -12.33 9.15
C TRP A 16 6.05 -12.32 9.44
N GLN A 17 6.87 -12.54 8.42
CA GLN A 17 8.33 -12.47 8.54
C GLN A 17 8.94 -11.62 7.45
N ASP A 18 10.19 -11.27 7.68
CA ASP A 18 11.07 -10.61 6.74
C ASP A 18 11.07 -11.33 5.38
N GLY A 19 10.93 -10.55 4.31
CA GLY A 19 10.95 -11.04 2.93
C GLY A 19 9.60 -11.53 2.42
N ASP A 20 8.57 -11.63 3.26
CA ASP A 20 7.22 -11.99 2.80
C ASP A 20 6.70 -11.05 1.74
N ILE A 21 6.12 -11.62 0.69
CA ILE A 21 5.29 -10.90 -0.26
C ILE A 21 3.84 -11.13 0.13
N VAL A 22 3.15 -10.04 0.48
CA VAL A 22 1.76 -10.01 0.95
C VAL A 22 1.00 -8.90 0.23
N PHE A 23 -0.31 -8.80 0.39
CA PHE A 23 -1.07 -7.67 -0.13
C PHE A 23 -1.30 -6.63 0.95
N LEU A 24 -1.12 -5.35 0.62
CA LEU A 24 -1.69 -4.26 1.41
C LEU A 24 -3.19 -4.19 1.09
N LYS A 25 -4.07 -4.29 2.09
CA LYS A 25 -5.53 -4.19 1.87
C LYS A 25 -5.86 -2.90 1.13
N TYR A 26 -6.91 -2.92 0.30
CA TYR A 26 -7.49 -1.68 -0.21
C TYR A 26 -7.90 -0.78 0.97
N SER A 27 -7.67 0.53 0.83
CA SER A 27 -7.99 1.52 1.88
C SER A 27 -9.42 1.42 2.41
N GLN A 28 -10.40 1.03 1.59
CA GLN A 28 -11.80 0.84 1.97
C GLN A 28 -12.05 -0.34 2.93
N HIS A 29 -11.07 -1.23 3.11
CA HIS A 29 -11.13 -2.36 4.03
C HIS A 29 -10.24 -2.15 5.26
N PHE A 30 -9.67 -0.96 5.43
CA PHE A 30 -8.98 -0.59 6.65
C PHE A 30 -10.00 -0.33 7.77
N LEU A 31 -9.63 -0.65 9.01
CA LEU A 31 -10.37 -0.15 10.16
C LEU A 31 -10.23 1.38 10.21
N ASP A 32 -11.22 2.08 10.76
CA ASP A 32 -11.22 3.55 10.87
C ASP A 32 -9.92 4.11 11.44
N LYS A 33 -9.36 3.45 12.46
CA LYS A 33 -8.07 3.83 13.06
C LYS A 33 -6.92 3.75 12.05
N ASP A 34 -6.83 2.67 11.28
CA ASP A 34 -5.77 2.48 10.28
C ASP A 34 -5.96 3.42 9.09
N TYR A 35 -7.20 3.65 8.67
CA TYR A 35 -7.50 4.62 7.62
C TYR A 35 -7.06 6.03 8.01
N LYS A 36 -7.40 6.47 9.23
CA LYS A 36 -6.97 7.78 9.76
C LYS A 36 -5.45 7.86 9.88
N GLU A 37 -4.82 6.82 10.42
CA GLU A 37 -3.38 6.78 10.65
C GLU A 37 -2.57 6.74 9.35
N LEU A 38 -2.99 5.96 8.35
CA LEU A 38 -2.22 5.69 7.14
C LEU A 38 -2.65 6.56 5.96
N ILE A 39 -3.95 6.68 5.70
CA ILE A 39 -4.47 7.31 4.48
C ILE A 39 -4.80 8.79 4.71
N ALA A 40 -5.64 9.09 5.71
CA ALA A 40 -6.08 10.47 5.95
C ALA A 40 -4.94 11.39 6.40
N SER A 41 -3.92 10.83 7.05
CA SER A 41 -2.69 11.54 7.42
C SER A 41 -1.76 11.84 6.24
N GLY A 42 -2.00 11.23 5.07
CA GLY A 42 -1.10 11.28 3.92
C GLY A 42 0.15 10.41 4.04
N TYR A 43 0.28 9.60 5.10
CA TYR A 43 1.48 8.77 5.31
C TYR A 43 1.67 7.70 4.22
N VAL A 44 0.59 7.02 3.84
CA VAL A 44 0.53 6.05 2.74
C VAL A 44 -0.36 6.61 1.64
N HIS A 45 0.17 6.67 0.42
CA HIS A 45 -0.63 7.11 -0.73
C HIS A 45 -1.76 6.12 -1.00
N ARG A 46 -3.00 6.61 -1.23
CA ARG A 46 -4.17 5.75 -1.43
C ARG A 46 -3.99 4.74 -2.57
N GLN A 47 -3.33 5.14 -3.65
CA GLN A 47 -3.04 4.26 -4.80
C GLN A 47 -1.97 3.20 -4.51
N ALA A 48 -1.26 3.25 -3.37
CA ALA A 48 -0.37 2.16 -2.96
C ALA A 48 -1.15 0.98 -2.33
N THR A 49 -2.43 1.17 -1.99
CA THR A 49 -3.29 0.11 -1.42
C THR A 49 -3.77 -0.86 -2.50
N GLY A 50 -4.01 -2.12 -2.12
CA GLY A 50 -4.39 -3.19 -3.06
C GLY A 50 -3.21 -3.81 -3.82
N HIS A 51 -1.99 -3.32 -3.61
CA HIS A 51 -0.78 -3.82 -4.26
C HIS A 51 -0.06 -4.89 -3.42
N PRO A 52 0.72 -5.79 -4.07
CA PRO A 52 1.70 -6.57 -3.34
C PRO A 52 2.71 -5.67 -2.65
N VAL A 53 3.19 -6.11 -1.50
CA VAL A 53 4.25 -5.46 -0.74
C VAL A 53 5.22 -6.51 -0.23
N ILE A 54 6.51 -6.17 -0.17
CA ILE A 54 7.55 -6.95 0.49
C ILE A 54 7.65 -6.47 1.93
N ILE A 55 7.67 -7.39 2.89
CA ILE A 55 7.98 -7.08 4.29
C ILE A 55 9.48 -6.86 4.42
N LEU A 56 9.86 -5.59 4.50
CA LEU A 56 11.24 -5.16 4.74
C LEU A 56 11.66 -5.35 6.18
N GLN A 57 10.75 -5.41 7.15
CA GLN A 57 11.05 -5.79 8.53
C GLN A 57 9.74 -6.12 9.24
N ALA A 58 9.64 -7.32 9.79
CA ALA A 58 8.56 -7.72 10.68
C ALA A 58 8.84 -7.23 12.11
N GLY A 59 7.79 -6.80 12.80
CA GLY A 59 7.81 -6.40 14.21
C GLY A 59 6.65 -7.00 14.99
N SER A 60 6.42 -6.53 16.22
CA SER A 60 5.29 -7.00 17.02
C SER A 60 4.00 -6.27 16.62
N GLY A 61 3.23 -6.88 15.72
CA GLY A 61 1.93 -6.36 15.25
C GLY A 61 2.01 -5.33 14.12
N ARG A 62 3.21 -4.98 13.65
CA ARG A 62 3.46 -4.04 12.54
C ARG A 62 4.63 -4.53 11.67
N ALA A 63 4.70 -4.06 10.43
CA ALA A 63 5.81 -4.29 9.53
C ALA A 63 6.20 -3.00 8.80
N ILE A 64 7.49 -2.87 8.47
CA ILE A 64 7.95 -1.98 7.41
C ILE A 64 7.75 -2.71 6.09
N VAL A 65 7.07 -2.09 5.13
CA VAL A 65 6.75 -2.70 3.84
C VAL A 65 7.15 -1.77 2.69
N THR A 66 7.51 -2.35 1.55
CA THR A 66 7.71 -1.62 0.28
C THR A 66 6.85 -2.24 -0.82
N PRO A 67 6.15 -1.43 -1.65
CA PRO A 67 5.22 -1.95 -2.63
C PRO A 67 5.93 -2.51 -3.86
N VAL A 68 5.42 -3.63 -4.35
CA VAL A 68 5.73 -4.16 -5.68
C VAL A 68 4.65 -3.67 -6.64
N THR A 69 5.07 -2.90 -7.64
CA THR A 69 4.16 -2.17 -8.52
C THR A 69 4.46 -2.48 -9.97
N ALA A 70 3.40 -2.65 -10.75
CA ALA A 70 3.49 -2.75 -12.20
C ALA A 70 3.45 -1.40 -12.89
N TYR A 71 3.14 -0.31 -12.19
CA TYR A 71 3.12 1.06 -12.74
C TYR A 71 2.21 1.20 -13.97
N SER A 72 1.01 0.60 -13.91
CA SER A 72 0.09 0.53 -15.06
C SER A 72 0.69 -0.11 -16.31
N SER A 73 1.74 -0.91 -16.14
CA SER A 73 2.37 -1.69 -17.19
C SER A 73 1.68 -3.02 -17.37
N GLY A 74 1.45 -3.36 -18.64
CA GLY A 74 0.75 -4.55 -19.07
C GLY A 74 0.90 -4.79 -20.58
N PRO A 75 0.31 -5.89 -21.10
CA PRO A 75 0.38 -6.25 -22.52
C PRO A 75 -0.03 -5.13 -23.47
N GLU A 76 -1.02 -4.32 -23.07
CA GLU A 76 -1.58 -3.20 -23.81
C GLU A 76 -0.56 -2.09 -24.13
N ILE A 77 0.49 -1.96 -23.31
CA ILE A 77 1.60 -1.04 -23.53
C ILE A 77 2.96 -1.76 -23.60
N ASN A 78 2.94 -3.03 -24.01
CA ASN A 78 4.13 -3.88 -24.15
C ASN A 78 5.03 -3.92 -22.90
N PHE A 79 4.40 -3.94 -21.72
CA PHE A 79 5.11 -4.00 -20.44
C PHE A 79 6.16 -2.90 -20.26
N LEU A 80 5.86 -1.68 -20.72
CA LEU A 80 6.76 -0.54 -20.62
C LEU A 80 7.22 -0.30 -19.16
N PRO A 81 8.54 -0.15 -18.90
CA PRO A 81 9.03 0.07 -17.55
C PRO A 81 8.77 1.50 -17.06
N PRO A 82 8.80 1.74 -15.73
CA PRO A 82 8.39 3.02 -15.15
C PRO A 82 9.17 4.22 -15.70
N TRP A 83 10.48 4.12 -15.88
CA TRP A 83 11.32 5.23 -16.36
C TRP A 83 11.09 5.61 -17.83
N ARG A 84 10.38 4.78 -18.60
CA ARG A 84 9.95 5.14 -19.96
C ARG A 84 8.53 5.74 -19.99
N MET A 85 7.82 5.75 -18.86
CA MET A 85 6.48 6.30 -18.76
C MET A 85 6.52 7.76 -18.31
N ALA A 86 5.80 8.64 -19.02
CA ALA A 86 5.75 10.07 -18.72
C ALA A 86 5.37 10.36 -17.26
N ALA A 87 4.40 9.62 -16.71
CA ALA A 87 3.91 9.77 -15.33
C ALA A 87 4.95 9.44 -14.24
N HIS A 88 6.11 8.91 -14.60
CA HIS A 88 7.14 8.45 -13.65
C HIS A 88 8.53 9.00 -13.97
N GLN A 89 8.65 10.00 -14.84
CA GLN A 89 9.93 10.62 -15.20
C GLN A 89 10.61 11.34 -14.02
N GLU A 90 9.84 11.80 -13.03
CA GLU A 90 10.39 12.43 -11.83
C GLU A 90 11.04 11.41 -10.86
N LYS A 91 10.78 10.11 -11.05
CA LYS A 91 11.38 9.07 -10.22
C LYS A 91 12.80 8.79 -10.66
N HIS A 92 13.73 8.79 -9.71
CA HIS A 92 15.11 8.51 -10.00
C HIS A 92 15.31 7.06 -10.49
N LEU A 93 15.98 6.91 -11.64
CA LEU A 93 16.13 5.66 -12.36
C LEU A 93 16.76 4.55 -11.50
N HIS A 94 17.80 4.89 -10.74
CA HIS A 94 18.57 3.93 -9.96
C HIS A 94 17.92 3.54 -8.63
N ASP A 95 16.68 3.95 -8.37
CA ASP A 95 15.93 3.51 -7.19
C ASP A 95 14.93 2.40 -7.50
N PHE A 96 14.82 2.04 -8.78
CA PHE A 96 14.02 0.90 -9.19
C PHE A 96 14.83 -0.39 -9.05
N HIS A 97 14.26 -1.32 -8.31
CA HIS A 97 14.67 -2.72 -8.28
C HIS A 97 13.63 -3.53 -9.08
N ALA A 98 14.06 -4.59 -9.75
CA ALA A 98 13.18 -5.42 -10.57
C ALA A 98 13.29 -6.89 -10.17
N PHE A 99 12.19 -7.62 -10.22
CA PHE A 99 12.22 -9.08 -10.06
C PHE A 99 12.74 -9.78 -11.32
N ILE A 100 13.26 -11.01 -11.19
CA ILE A 100 13.62 -11.85 -12.34
C ILE A 100 12.47 -11.88 -13.36
N GLY A 101 12.81 -11.63 -14.63
CA GLY A 101 11.86 -11.57 -15.75
C GLY A 101 11.33 -10.17 -16.06
N THR A 102 11.53 -9.21 -15.15
CA THR A 102 11.20 -7.79 -15.34
C THR A 102 12.45 -7.03 -15.82
N GLU A 103 12.26 -6.05 -16.71
CA GLU A 103 13.36 -5.22 -17.22
C GLU A 103 14.04 -4.45 -16.06
N LEU A 104 15.38 -4.43 -16.06
CA LEU A 104 16.17 -3.58 -15.16
C LEU A 104 16.34 -2.19 -15.76
N PRO A 105 16.52 -1.15 -14.92
CA PRO A 105 16.92 0.15 -15.40
C PRO A 105 18.20 0.06 -16.27
N PRO A 106 18.31 0.85 -17.36
CA PRO A 106 19.56 0.96 -18.11
C PRO A 106 20.72 1.33 -17.17
N ASN A 107 21.85 0.64 -17.32
CA ASN A 107 23.04 0.80 -16.46
C ASN A 107 22.72 0.66 -14.96
N SER A 108 21.71 -0.16 -14.61
CA SER A 108 21.39 -0.46 -13.23
C SER A 108 22.59 -1.12 -12.53
N PRO A 109 23.03 -0.61 -11.37
CA PRO A 109 23.99 -1.32 -10.53
C PRO A 109 23.35 -2.51 -9.79
N HIS A 110 22.01 -2.59 -9.81
CA HIS A 110 21.25 -3.63 -9.11
C HIS A 110 21.09 -4.86 -9.96
N GLU A 111 21.29 -6.02 -9.34
CA GLU A 111 20.81 -7.29 -9.87
C GLU A 111 19.31 -7.45 -9.65
N HIS A 112 18.70 -8.42 -10.34
CA HIS A 112 17.32 -8.79 -10.10
C HIS A 112 17.07 -9.32 -8.68
N LEU A 113 15.92 -8.93 -8.13
CA LEU A 113 15.35 -9.54 -6.94
C LEU A 113 14.91 -10.97 -7.26
N LYS A 114 15.33 -11.90 -6.40
CA LYS A 114 15.02 -13.33 -6.50
C LYS A 114 13.96 -13.71 -5.48
N LEU A 115 13.09 -14.63 -5.86
CA LEU A 115 12.18 -15.29 -4.92
C LEU A 115 12.94 -16.42 -4.21
N SER A 116 12.54 -16.75 -2.97
CA SER A 116 13.19 -17.81 -2.18
C SER A 116 13.02 -19.18 -2.81
N ASP A 117 11.85 -19.43 -3.40
CA ASP A 117 11.57 -20.64 -4.17
C ASP A 117 11.87 -20.38 -5.66
N PRO A 118 12.83 -21.10 -6.28
CA PRO A 118 13.19 -20.94 -7.69
C PRO A 118 12.03 -21.19 -8.68
N GLY A 119 11.04 -22.02 -8.30
CA GLY A 119 9.87 -22.30 -9.14
C GLY A 119 8.81 -21.20 -9.09
N SER A 120 8.85 -20.37 -8.06
CA SER A 120 7.86 -19.32 -7.82
C SER A 120 8.08 -18.10 -8.72
N LYS A 121 6.98 -17.39 -9.03
CA LYS A 121 6.99 -16.19 -9.88
C LYS A 121 6.03 -15.13 -9.34
N MET A 122 6.34 -13.86 -9.59
CA MET A 122 5.39 -12.76 -9.38
C MET A 122 4.18 -12.93 -10.31
N ASN A 123 3.00 -12.45 -9.88
CA ASN A 123 1.79 -12.45 -10.70
C ASN A 123 1.95 -11.68 -12.03
N LYS A 124 2.83 -10.68 -12.06
CA LYS A 124 3.21 -9.93 -13.26
C LYS A 124 4.73 -10.05 -13.49
N PRO A 125 5.22 -11.20 -13.98
CA PRO A 125 6.65 -11.51 -14.00
C PRO A 125 7.47 -10.57 -14.88
N ARG A 126 6.85 -9.92 -15.88
CA ARG A 126 7.48 -8.94 -16.78
C ARG A 126 7.35 -7.48 -16.32
N ALA A 127 6.57 -7.25 -15.25
CA ALA A 127 6.21 -5.91 -14.80
C ALA A 127 6.05 -5.87 -13.27
N SER A 128 7.11 -6.26 -12.56
CA SER A 128 7.18 -6.22 -11.10
C SER A 128 8.42 -5.45 -10.65
N TRP A 129 8.22 -4.16 -10.34
CA TRP A 129 9.27 -3.28 -9.84
C TRP A 129 9.01 -2.88 -8.39
N VAL A 130 10.08 -2.64 -7.65
CA VAL A 130 10.09 -2.01 -6.33
C VAL A 130 10.76 -0.66 -6.47
N TYR A 131 10.18 0.39 -5.88
CA TYR A 131 10.81 1.70 -5.84
C TYR A 131 11.31 1.96 -4.43
N ALA A 132 12.63 1.92 -4.26
CA ALA A 132 13.32 1.89 -2.97
C ALA A 132 12.95 3.05 -2.04
N LYS A 133 12.58 4.21 -2.61
CA LYS A 133 12.12 5.38 -1.84
C LYS A 133 10.77 5.18 -1.16
N ASN A 134 9.92 4.29 -1.67
CA ASN A 134 8.57 4.08 -1.16
C ASN A 134 8.56 2.91 -0.17
N PHE A 135 8.52 3.22 1.11
CA PHE A 135 8.28 2.23 2.17
C PHE A 135 7.58 2.88 3.37
N TRP A 136 6.82 2.07 4.10
CA TRP A 136 5.99 2.55 5.21
C TRP A 136 5.87 1.52 6.31
N THR A 137 5.66 1.98 7.54
CA THR A 137 5.32 1.12 8.67
C THR A 137 3.81 0.97 8.78
N VAL A 138 3.30 -0.23 8.52
CA VAL A 138 1.85 -0.55 8.55
C VAL A 138 1.54 -1.60 9.62
N PRO A 139 0.33 -1.61 10.20
CA PRO A 139 -0.07 -2.65 11.12
C PRO A 139 -0.39 -3.96 10.38
N TYR A 140 -0.18 -5.11 11.03
CA TYR A 140 -0.43 -6.43 10.44
C TYR A 140 -1.86 -6.63 9.96
N ARG A 141 -2.82 -6.00 10.63
CA ARG A 141 -4.23 -6.02 10.22
C ARG A 141 -4.50 -5.29 8.90
N ALA A 142 -3.59 -4.44 8.41
CA ALA A 142 -3.66 -3.84 7.09
C ALA A 142 -3.12 -4.76 5.98
N LEU A 143 -2.55 -5.92 6.34
CA LEU A 143 -1.99 -6.89 5.40
C LEU A 143 -2.96 -8.04 5.15
N LEU A 144 -2.84 -8.66 3.98
CA LEU A 144 -3.53 -9.88 3.56
C LEU A 144 -2.53 -10.90 3.04
N PRO A 145 -2.76 -12.20 3.28
CA PRO A 145 -1.95 -13.25 2.68
C PRO A 145 -1.90 -13.13 1.16
N TRP A 146 -0.76 -13.50 0.58
CA TRP A 146 -0.68 -13.73 -0.85
C TRP A 146 -1.61 -14.87 -1.26
N ASN A 147 -2.49 -14.62 -2.22
CA ASN A 147 -3.53 -15.57 -2.64
C ASN A 147 -3.46 -15.93 -4.13
N LYS A 148 -2.36 -15.58 -4.83
CA LYS A 148 -2.23 -15.84 -6.27
C LYS A 148 -1.54 -17.15 -6.60
N VAL A 149 -0.74 -17.67 -5.68
CA VAL A 149 -0.18 -19.03 -5.76
C VAL A 149 -0.35 -19.73 -4.41
N PRO A 150 -0.47 -21.07 -4.39
CA PRO A 150 -0.45 -21.82 -3.14
C PRO A 150 0.83 -21.56 -2.36
N GLY A 151 0.69 -21.47 -1.03
CA GLY A 151 1.83 -21.27 -0.15
C GLY A 151 2.27 -19.82 0.01
N ARG A 152 3.49 -19.65 0.50
CA ARG A 152 4.04 -18.37 0.92
C ARG A 152 5.02 -17.88 -0.12
N LEU A 153 4.73 -16.72 -0.71
CA LEU A 153 5.67 -16.07 -1.61
C LEU A 153 6.64 -15.22 -0.79
N GLN A 154 7.95 -15.46 -0.95
CA GLN A 154 8.99 -14.72 -0.24
C GLN A 154 10.11 -14.31 -1.19
N VAL A 155 10.70 -13.15 -0.93
CA VAL A 155 11.97 -12.71 -1.51
C VAL A 155 13.11 -13.47 -0.83
N SER A 156 14.13 -13.87 -1.60
CA SER A 156 15.30 -14.53 -1.06
C SER A 156 16.00 -13.65 -0.02
N GLY A 157 16.63 -14.27 0.98
CA GLY A 157 17.33 -13.54 2.04
C GLY A 157 18.43 -12.61 1.50
N GLU A 158 19.13 -13.05 0.46
CA GLU A 158 20.16 -12.27 -0.21
C GLU A 158 19.60 -11.03 -0.92
N SER A 159 18.53 -11.18 -1.70
CA SER A 159 17.87 -10.05 -2.38
C SER A 159 17.25 -9.08 -1.38
N LEU A 160 16.68 -9.58 -0.27
CA LEU A 160 16.15 -8.74 0.79
C LEU A 160 17.25 -7.94 1.49
N ALA A 161 18.38 -8.57 1.81
CA ALA A 161 19.51 -7.90 2.46
C ALA A 161 20.06 -6.77 1.59
N ARG A 162 20.20 -7.01 0.27
CA ARG A 162 20.66 -6.00 -0.70
C ARG A 162 19.67 -4.85 -0.85
N LEU A 163 18.38 -5.16 -0.96
CA LEU A 163 17.33 -4.12 -1.02
C LEU A 163 17.34 -3.24 0.23
N ARG A 164 17.46 -3.83 1.42
CA ARG A 164 17.59 -3.09 2.70
C ARG A 164 18.84 -2.22 2.73
N ALA A 165 19.97 -2.73 2.24
CA ALA A 165 21.22 -1.97 2.19
C ALA A 165 21.12 -0.75 1.27
N ASP A 166 20.52 -0.89 0.07
CA ASP A 166 20.31 0.23 -0.86
C ASP A 166 19.38 1.30 -0.25
N ILE A 167 18.26 0.86 0.37
CA ILE A 167 17.36 1.77 1.08
C ILE A 167 18.09 2.48 2.21
N LYS A 168 18.87 1.77 3.03
CA LYS A 168 19.63 2.37 4.13
C LYS A 168 20.66 3.37 3.63
N LEU A 169 21.32 3.11 2.51
CA LEU A 169 22.34 3.98 1.94
C LEU A 169 21.75 5.31 1.46
N LYS A 170 20.58 5.28 0.81
CA LYS A 170 19.99 6.45 0.15
C LYS A 170 18.93 7.19 0.99
N TYR A 171 18.22 6.44 1.83
CA TYR A 171 17.01 6.87 2.54
C TYR A 171 17.10 6.61 4.05
N SER A 172 18.29 6.84 4.62
CA SER A 172 18.59 6.51 6.01
C SER A 172 17.65 7.21 6.99
N VAL A 173 17.34 8.48 6.77
CA VAL A 173 16.47 9.29 7.66
C VAL A 173 15.04 8.76 7.63
N GLU A 174 14.48 8.53 6.45
CA GLU A 174 13.14 7.98 6.26
C GLU A 174 13.04 6.56 6.84
N LEU A 175 14.09 5.75 6.68
CA LEU A 175 14.18 4.42 7.24
C LEU A 175 14.20 4.44 8.77
N GLN A 176 14.94 5.37 9.39
CA GLN A 176 14.92 5.56 10.85
C GLN A 176 13.53 5.97 11.35
N ASN A 177 12.84 6.86 10.63
CA ASN A 177 11.46 7.24 10.95
C ASN A 177 10.49 6.04 10.87
N ALA A 178 10.67 5.16 9.88
CA ALA A 178 9.91 3.92 9.78
C ALA A 178 10.20 2.98 10.95
N PHE A 179 11.46 2.82 11.35
CA PHE A 179 11.84 2.03 12.54
C PHE A 179 11.26 2.59 13.84
N ALA A 180 11.29 3.91 14.04
CA ALA A 180 10.68 4.53 15.21
C ALA A 180 9.18 4.24 15.31
N ARG A 181 8.47 4.24 14.17
CA ARG A 181 7.05 3.85 14.11
C ARG A 181 6.84 2.35 14.37
N LEU A 182 7.79 1.51 13.99
CA LEU A 182 7.75 0.07 14.23
C LEU A 182 7.84 -0.23 15.74
N THR A 183 8.71 0.50 16.46
CA THR A 183 8.95 0.30 17.90
C THR A 183 7.92 0.98 18.81
N THR A 184 7.41 2.15 18.42
CA THR A 184 6.46 2.94 19.25
C THR A 184 5.17 2.17 19.58
N TYR A 185 4.75 1.23 18.73
CA TYR A 185 3.57 0.41 18.99
C TYR A 185 3.76 -0.56 20.16
N HIS A 186 4.99 -1.06 20.36
CA HIS A 186 5.31 -2.03 21.40
C HIS A 186 5.11 -1.44 22.82
N MET A 187 5.32 -0.13 22.97
CA MET A 187 5.18 0.57 24.25
C MET A 187 3.73 0.91 24.62
N LYS A 188 2.80 0.91 23.65
CA LYS A 188 1.39 1.30 23.90
C LYS A 188 0.50 0.11 24.23
N THR A 189 0.94 -1.11 23.90
CA THR A 189 0.33 -2.36 24.35
C THR A 189 1.11 -2.87 25.56
N GLY A 190 0.91 -2.23 26.72
CA GLY A 190 1.37 -2.77 27.99
C GLY A 190 0.81 -4.19 28.22
N PRO A 191 1.45 -5.01 29.08
CA PRO A 191 0.99 -6.36 29.34
C PRO A 191 -0.49 -6.30 29.75
N LEU A 192 -1.33 -7.04 29.01
CA LEU A 192 -2.70 -7.33 29.41
C LEU A 192 -2.61 -7.95 30.80
N GLN A 193 -2.84 -7.15 31.84
CA GLN A 193 -3.09 -7.67 33.17
C GLN A 193 -4.27 -8.63 33.00
N ALA A 194 -4.02 -9.91 33.26
CA ALA A 194 -5.09 -10.91 33.30
C ALA A 194 -6.18 -10.36 34.22
N PRO A 195 -7.47 -10.43 33.84
CA PRO A 195 -8.55 -10.04 34.72
C PRO A 195 -8.37 -10.78 36.03
N ARG A 196 -8.16 -10.00 37.11
CA ARG A 196 -8.17 -10.52 38.48
C ARG A 196 -9.51 -11.23 38.64
N VAL A 197 -9.48 -12.55 38.67
CA VAL A 197 -10.61 -13.35 39.08
C VAL A 197 -10.82 -13.03 40.56
N SER A 198 -11.65 -12.04 40.84
CA SER A 198 -12.23 -11.87 42.17
C SER A 198 -13.05 -13.12 42.43
N GLN A 199 -12.47 -14.04 43.21
CA GLN A 199 -13.18 -15.18 43.76
C GLN A 199 -14.30 -14.62 44.64
N ALA A 200 -15.52 -14.58 44.12
CA ALA A 200 -16.70 -14.39 44.93
C ALA A 200 -16.93 -15.69 45.73
N PRO A 201 -17.14 -15.61 47.05
CA PRO A 201 -17.49 -16.78 47.85
C PRO A 201 -18.88 -17.27 47.43
N TYR A 202 -18.95 -18.57 47.12
CA TYR A 202 -20.19 -19.29 46.88
C TYR A 202 -21.10 -19.18 48.11
N ALA A 203 -22.29 -18.61 47.90
CA ALA A 203 -23.42 -18.76 48.80
C ALA A 203 -24.55 -19.45 48.03
N ASP A 204 -25.09 -20.46 48.71
CA ASP A 204 -25.90 -21.56 48.25
C ASP A 204 -27.41 -21.19 48.16
N LYS A 205 -28.18 -22.04 47.43
CA LYS A 205 -29.65 -22.27 47.51
C LYS A 205 -30.64 -21.46 46.63
N HIS A 206 -31.13 -22.16 45.58
CA HIS A 206 -32.52 -22.40 45.05
C HIS A 206 -33.67 -21.36 45.22
N PRO A 207 -34.83 -21.44 44.49
CA PRO A 207 -35.24 -22.32 43.38
C PRO A 207 -35.86 -21.62 42.14
N ARG A 208 -35.94 -22.44 41.08
CA ARG A 208 -36.82 -22.46 39.91
C ARG A 208 -38.18 -21.74 40.06
N ALA A 209 -38.48 -20.81 39.15
CA ALA A 209 -39.84 -20.37 38.81
C ALA A 209 -40.04 -20.42 37.28
N GLN A 210 -41.18 -20.97 36.88
CA GLN A 210 -41.61 -21.21 35.49
C GLN A 210 -42.39 -20.01 34.93
N ILE A 211 -42.13 -19.67 33.64
CA ILE A 211 -43.08 -19.41 32.52
C ILE A 211 -44.19 -18.33 32.75
N PRO A 212 -44.36 -17.29 31.90
CA PRO A 212 -44.93 -17.55 30.57
C PRO A 212 -44.52 -16.70 29.35
N ARG A 213 -44.82 -17.37 28.24
CA ARG A 213 -44.85 -17.02 26.82
C ARG A 213 -46.00 -16.02 26.57
N ALA A 214 -45.71 -14.89 25.93
CA ALA A 214 -46.70 -14.03 25.28
C ALA A 214 -46.06 -13.40 24.03
N THR A 215 -46.44 -13.87 22.83
CA THR A 215 -47.46 -13.31 21.92
C THR A 215 -46.88 -12.24 20.99
N ALA A 216 -46.86 -12.61 19.71
CA ALA A 216 -46.50 -11.75 18.60
C ALA A 216 -47.46 -10.55 18.48
N HIS A 217 -46.91 -9.38 18.13
CA HIS A 217 -47.67 -8.38 17.40
C HIS A 217 -46.90 -7.91 16.17
N ARG A 218 -47.68 -7.91 15.08
CA ARG A 218 -47.38 -7.64 13.68
C ARG A 218 -48.08 -6.32 13.35
N THR A 219 -47.34 -5.30 12.93
CA THR A 219 -47.85 -4.11 12.21
C THR A 219 -46.68 -3.59 11.36
N GLN A 220 -46.59 -3.87 10.07
CA GLN A 220 -47.24 -3.25 8.90
C GLN A 220 -46.99 -1.73 8.72
N GLN A 221 -46.24 -1.46 7.64
CA GLN A 221 -46.50 -0.47 6.59
C GLN A 221 -46.14 1.02 6.75
N GLY A 222 -45.66 1.55 5.61
CA GLY A 222 -45.61 2.97 5.25
C GLY A 222 -44.29 3.65 5.63
N THR A 223 -43.57 4.38 4.78
CA THR A 223 -43.93 5.00 3.50
C THR A 223 -42.62 5.47 2.85
N LEU A 224 -42.36 5.10 1.59
CA LEU A 224 -41.39 5.80 0.74
C LEU A 224 -41.96 7.17 0.36
N PRO A 225 -41.11 8.18 0.17
CA PRO A 225 -41.27 8.91 -1.08
C PRO A 225 -39.95 9.30 -1.76
N LYS A 226 -40.07 9.28 -3.09
CA LYS A 226 -39.54 10.23 -4.07
C LYS A 226 -38.04 10.15 -4.39
N ALA A 227 -37.83 9.45 -5.50
CA ALA A 227 -36.88 9.80 -6.54
C ALA A 227 -36.89 11.31 -6.86
N CYS A 228 -35.71 11.90 -6.93
CA CYS A 228 -35.45 13.09 -7.74
C CYS A 228 -34.53 12.72 -8.89
N SER A 229 -34.99 13.13 -10.06
CA SER A 229 -34.44 12.93 -11.39
C SER A 229 -33.23 13.84 -11.65
N ALA A 230 -32.34 13.31 -12.50
CA ALA A 230 -31.55 13.98 -13.52
C ALA A 230 -30.89 15.34 -13.23
N ALA A 231 -29.56 15.34 -13.32
CA ALA A 231 -28.84 16.35 -14.08
C ALA A 231 -27.65 15.70 -14.80
N HIS A 232 -27.88 15.25 -16.02
CA HIS A 232 -26.84 15.11 -17.03
C HIS A 232 -26.24 16.50 -17.29
N ARG A 233 -24.96 16.69 -17.01
CA ARG A 233 -24.17 17.78 -17.60
C ARG A 233 -23.15 17.16 -18.54
N SER A 234 -23.48 17.21 -19.82
CA SER A 234 -22.54 17.06 -20.93
C SER A 234 -21.50 18.17 -20.86
N SER A 235 -20.25 17.83 -20.59
CA SER A 235 -19.11 18.72 -20.83
C SER A 235 -18.55 18.42 -22.22
N ALA A 236 -18.60 19.45 -23.07
CA ALA A 236 -18.10 19.46 -24.43
C ALA A 236 -16.61 19.06 -24.50
N ILE A 237 -16.30 18.11 -25.39
CA ILE A 237 -14.95 17.74 -25.78
C ILE A 237 -14.46 18.77 -26.79
N ARG A 238 -13.41 19.51 -26.44
CA ARG A 238 -12.73 20.45 -27.34
C ARG A 238 -11.60 19.69 -28.04
N SER A 239 -11.86 19.24 -29.26
CA SER A 239 -10.89 18.55 -30.12
C SER A 239 -9.88 19.57 -30.66
N GLN A 240 -8.60 19.45 -30.30
CA GLN A 240 -7.51 20.02 -31.09
C GLN A 240 -6.94 18.91 -31.97
N GLN A 241 -7.13 19.03 -33.29
CA GLN A 241 -6.47 18.18 -34.27
C GLN A 241 -5.10 18.77 -34.60
N VAL A 242 -4.05 18.01 -34.33
CA VAL A 242 -2.73 18.22 -34.95
C VAL A 242 -2.54 17.11 -35.98
N TYR A 243 -2.57 17.48 -37.25
CA TYR A 243 -2.32 16.58 -38.37
C TYR A 243 -0.81 16.34 -38.53
N ARG A 244 -0.36 15.10 -38.32
CA ARG A 244 0.81 14.52 -39.02
C ARG A 244 0.55 13.02 -39.22
N GLY A 245 0.78 12.56 -40.45
CA GLY A 245 0.25 11.32 -41.00
C GLY A 245 0.64 10.03 -40.29
N GLY A 246 -0.29 9.08 -40.29
CA GLY A 246 -0.11 7.70 -39.83
C GLY A 246 -1.09 7.31 -38.73
N LYS A 247 -2.22 6.70 -39.12
CA LYS A 247 -3.23 5.98 -38.30
C LYS A 247 -3.41 6.46 -36.85
N ALA A 248 -4.41 7.34 -36.64
CA ALA A 248 -4.85 7.76 -35.32
C ALA A 248 -5.73 6.67 -34.66
N THR A 249 -5.18 6.01 -33.63
CA THR A 249 -6.00 5.32 -32.63
C THR A 249 -6.34 6.34 -31.55
N GLN A 250 -7.62 6.66 -31.37
CA GLN A 250 -8.09 7.53 -30.29
C GLN A 250 -7.98 6.78 -28.95
N TYR A 251 -7.18 7.31 -28.02
CA TYR A 251 -7.17 6.88 -26.63
C TYR A 251 -7.78 7.98 -25.74
N PRO A 252 -8.62 7.64 -24.75
CA PRO A 252 -9.10 8.62 -23.79
C PRO A 252 -7.92 9.16 -22.97
N THR A 253 -7.65 10.46 -23.12
CA THR A 253 -6.70 11.19 -22.29
C THR A 253 -7.33 11.34 -20.90
N TYR A 254 -6.77 10.66 -19.90
CA TYR A 254 -7.11 10.95 -18.50
C TYR A 254 -6.40 12.23 -18.11
N GLU A 255 -7.15 13.31 -17.90
CA GLU A 255 -6.61 14.51 -17.25
C GLU A 255 -6.16 14.17 -15.82
N PRO A 256 -4.92 14.51 -15.43
CA PRO A 256 -4.55 14.52 -14.03
C PRO A 256 -5.32 15.67 -13.36
N PHE A 257 -6.17 15.35 -12.39
CA PHE A 257 -6.83 16.34 -11.54
C PHE A 257 -5.77 17.19 -10.84
N GLY A 258 -5.58 18.40 -11.36
CA GLY A 258 -4.74 19.42 -10.75
C GLY A 258 -5.38 19.95 -9.47
N CYS A 259 -4.68 19.81 -8.34
CA CYS A 259 -4.95 20.63 -7.17
C CYS A 259 -4.60 22.09 -7.51
N ARG A 260 -5.61 22.95 -7.61
CA ARG A 260 -5.42 24.40 -7.60
C ARG A 260 -4.94 24.79 -6.21
N HIS A 261 -3.66 25.11 -6.06
CA HIS A 261 -3.16 25.87 -4.92
C HIS A 261 -3.24 27.36 -5.22
N ALA A 262 -3.78 28.06 -4.23
CA ALA A 262 -3.97 29.50 -4.22
C ALA A 262 -2.62 30.22 -4.31
N SER A 263 -2.66 31.33 -5.04
CA SER A 263 -1.63 32.36 -5.17
C SER A 263 -1.05 32.78 -3.82
N THR A 264 0.25 32.60 -3.63
CA THR A 264 1.04 33.35 -2.65
C THR A 264 2.24 34.02 -3.33
N LYS A 265 2.31 35.32 -3.06
CA LYS A 265 3.28 36.35 -3.45
C LYS A 265 4.72 35.89 -3.69
N SER A 266 5.29 36.43 -4.76
CA SER A 266 6.71 36.43 -5.12
C SER A 266 7.59 37.04 -4.02
N VAL A 267 8.60 36.30 -3.58
CA VAL A 267 9.75 36.83 -2.84
C VAL A 267 10.98 36.64 -3.72
N SER A 268 11.61 37.75 -4.06
CA SER A 268 12.87 37.85 -4.82
C SER A 268 14.05 37.36 -3.98
N PHE A 269 14.88 36.48 -4.54
CA PHE A 269 16.19 36.13 -4.00
C PHE A 269 17.33 36.79 -4.81
N PRO A 270 18.42 37.24 -4.16
CA PRO A 270 19.57 37.86 -4.80
C PRO A 270 20.50 36.84 -5.50
N PRO A 271 21.39 37.30 -6.39
CA PRO A 271 22.16 36.44 -7.30
C PRO A 271 23.34 35.70 -6.66
N ALA A 272 23.73 34.62 -7.35
CA ALA A 272 24.74 33.64 -7.02
C ALA A 272 26.14 34.21 -6.72
N MET A 273 26.78 33.69 -5.67
CA MET A 273 28.23 33.83 -5.44
C MET A 273 29.01 32.93 -6.39
N ARG A 274 30.10 33.50 -6.94
CA ARG A 274 31.08 32.86 -7.81
C ARG A 274 32.01 31.91 -7.04
N PRO A 275 32.63 30.92 -7.72
CA PRO A 275 33.55 29.97 -7.10
C PRO A 275 34.91 30.58 -6.74
N TRP A 276 35.46 30.14 -5.62
CA TRP A 276 36.82 30.41 -5.17
C TRP A 276 37.85 29.69 -6.08
N ARG A 277 38.79 30.47 -6.63
CA ARG A 277 40.05 29.98 -7.18
C ARG A 277 40.96 29.53 -6.03
N GLN A 278 41.52 28.33 -6.12
CA GLN A 278 42.75 27.99 -5.41
C GLN A 278 43.92 28.26 -6.36
N SER A 279 44.81 29.15 -5.93
CA SER A 279 46.13 29.35 -6.53
C SER A 279 47.07 28.31 -5.94
N VAL A 280 47.73 27.54 -6.80
CA VAL A 280 48.91 26.75 -6.44
C VAL A 280 50.13 27.51 -6.97
N THR A 281 51.08 27.82 -6.09
CA THR A 281 52.41 28.31 -6.44
C THR A 281 53.43 27.67 -5.51
N ALA A 282 54.60 27.40 -6.11
CA ALA A 282 55.81 26.72 -5.65
C ALA A 282 55.70 25.19 -5.53
#